data_AF-A0A2X0KZX7-F1
#
_entry.id   AF-A0A2X0KZX7-F1
#
_cell.length_a   1.000
_cell.length_b   1.000
_cell.length_c   1.000
_cell.angle_alpha   90.00
_cell.angle_beta   90.00
_cell.angle_gamma   90.00
#
_symmetry.space_group_name_H-M   'P 1'
#
loop_
_entity.id
_entity.type
_entity.pdbx_description
1 polymer ?
#
loop_
_entity_poly.entity_id
_entity_poly.type
_entity_poly.pdbx_seq_one_letter_code
_entity_poly.pdbx_strand_id
1 'polypeptide(L)'
;MEHEIMRHRPDAIDLSHHLSLLARSRTSSPLKGMYKYFGRPGMLMLAGGLPSPDYFPFDSISAHALVPNSYKTTDATLSSWLWSFFKPTTTTITIPKYIPNATPDQIQLSSALQYGTAVGLPSLAKFIKDFTELVFRPGYANYETLVNAGSTDAWSKLCTTLLERGDGFLCEQNTYPSALSTAWPSGFRPIPLPMDGGGFTPEGLQDLLENWDVFARGGMRRPRVLYTVPVCQNPTGATMTAARKQQIYDICVKYDVIIVEDDPYYFLQAGEYEPVHLRGRKASKSSTETDEEFLQSLVPSFLRYDYQGRVIRIDTFSKTICPGARMGWTTGHPVLMERMQRANESSSQAASGFSQALITKLLVEEWGMKGFLRWLKGLKAQYRIRRDTLVDSLLVQGHASLDTRSVTGRSDQFHWVVKHQRGEKGFVASSDDEKVLRRGSDESTILSFVAPQGGMFVWLRIHLSNHPLHPSQSTSSLIFNLWEQLAENNVLVAPGTMFDTDLFGQPLSQSTDPVSASSGRGEDQERMVTDLLGQGIKLMQDRSGDGYFRLAFSSASKQEMEKACQIIGKVVVGFFEAPEV
;
A
#
# COMPACT_ATOMS: atom_id res chain seq x y z
N MET A 1 23.34 -24.07 6.84
CA MET A 1 22.87 -24.25 5.45
C MET A 1 22.28 -22.97 4.85
N GLU A 2 21.23 -22.34 5.41
CA GLU A 2 20.72 -21.03 4.87
C GLU A 2 21.73 -19.87 4.95
N HIS A 3 22.53 -19.80 6.03
CA HIS A 3 23.60 -18.79 6.16
C HIS A 3 24.75 -18.94 5.15
N GLU A 4 24.92 -20.12 4.54
CA GLU A 4 25.96 -20.39 3.52
C GLU A 4 25.47 -20.03 2.12
N ILE A 5 24.17 -20.22 1.84
CA ILE A 5 23.54 -19.85 0.56
C ILE A 5 23.51 -18.32 0.39
N MET A 6 23.34 -17.55 1.47
CA MET A 6 23.37 -16.07 1.42
C MET A 6 24.74 -15.48 1.06
N ARG A 7 25.84 -16.26 1.11
CA ARG A 7 27.20 -15.81 0.76
C ARG A 7 27.53 -15.87 -0.74
N HIS A 8 26.70 -16.49 -1.58
CA HIS A 8 26.96 -16.67 -3.02
C HIS A 8 25.79 -16.18 -3.90
N ARG A 9 25.15 -15.06 -3.54
CA ARG A 9 24.17 -14.41 -4.42
C ARG A 9 24.89 -13.81 -5.63
N PRO A 10 24.34 -13.91 -6.86
CA PRO A 10 24.92 -13.25 -8.02
C PRO A 10 24.83 -11.73 -7.86
N ASP A 11 25.67 -11.01 -8.60
CA ASP A 11 25.45 -9.59 -8.86
C ASP A 11 24.32 -9.41 -9.88
N ALA A 12 23.67 -8.25 -9.85
CA ALA A 12 22.63 -7.92 -10.81
C ALA A 12 23.15 -7.90 -12.26
N ILE A 13 22.27 -8.23 -13.21
CA ILE A 13 22.57 -8.12 -14.65
C ILE A 13 22.51 -6.65 -15.09
N ASP A 14 23.07 -6.30 -16.25
CA ASP A 14 22.89 -4.95 -16.78
C ASP A 14 21.42 -4.69 -17.16
N LEU A 15 20.81 -3.70 -16.51
CA LEU A 15 19.46 -3.20 -16.78
C LEU A 15 19.46 -1.74 -17.28
N SER A 16 20.61 -1.21 -17.71
CA SER A 16 20.75 0.17 -18.16
C SER A 16 19.91 0.51 -19.40
N HIS A 17 19.51 -0.49 -20.19
CA HIS A 17 18.63 -0.30 -21.34
C HIS A 17 17.21 0.15 -20.95
N HIS A 18 16.77 -0.10 -19.70
CA HIS A 18 15.48 0.39 -19.16
C HIS A 18 15.47 1.88 -18.85
N LEU A 19 16.63 2.53 -18.77
CA LEU A 19 16.71 3.95 -18.44
C LEU A 19 16.14 4.82 -19.53
N SER A 20 15.28 5.77 -19.14
CA SER A 20 14.81 6.85 -20.00
C SER A 20 15.97 7.74 -20.46
N LEU A 21 15.79 8.44 -21.57
CA LEU A 21 16.65 9.49 -22.09
C LEU A 21 16.89 10.56 -21.03
N LEU A 22 15.85 10.95 -20.28
CA LEU A 22 15.97 11.90 -19.18
C LEU A 22 16.88 11.36 -18.07
N ALA A 23 16.75 10.09 -17.68
CA ALA A 23 17.62 9.50 -16.67
C ALA A 23 19.08 9.42 -17.12
N ARG A 24 19.29 9.05 -18.39
CA ARG A 24 20.63 8.99 -19.01
C ARG A 24 21.27 10.38 -19.12
N SER A 25 20.49 11.42 -19.36
CA SER A 25 21.00 12.79 -19.49
C SER A 25 21.33 13.46 -18.15
N ARG A 26 20.92 12.90 -17.02
CA ARG A 26 21.29 13.43 -15.70
C ARG A 26 22.79 13.26 -15.45
N THR A 27 23.48 14.36 -15.17
CA THR A 27 24.89 14.36 -14.78
C THR A 27 25.04 14.59 -13.28
N SER A 28 26.14 14.10 -12.68
CA SER A 28 26.47 14.44 -11.30
C SER A 28 26.74 15.94 -11.16
N SER A 29 26.26 16.55 -10.07
CA SER A 29 26.66 17.92 -9.73
C SER A 29 28.18 18.01 -9.55
N PRO A 30 28.89 18.94 -10.24
CA PRO A 30 30.33 19.13 -10.05
C PRO A 30 30.70 19.41 -8.58
N LEU A 31 29.82 20.13 -7.86
CA LEU A 31 30.04 20.44 -6.44
C LEU A 31 30.00 19.18 -5.57
N LYS A 32 29.10 18.23 -5.87
CA LYS A 32 29.03 16.95 -5.15
C LYS A 32 30.18 16.01 -5.50
N GLY A 33 30.77 16.14 -6.69
CA GLY A 33 32.02 15.44 -7.03
C GLY A 33 33.17 15.75 -6.07
N MET A 34 33.12 16.91 -5.38
CA MET A 34 34.08 17.28 -4.35
C MET A 34 33.83 16.59 -3.00
N TYR A 35 32.65 16.03 -2.75
CA TYR A 35 32.31 15.45 -1.44
C TYR A 35 33.21 14.27 -1.05
N LYS A 36 33.82 13.58 -2.02
CA LYS A 36 34.87 12.57 -1.77
C LYS A 36 36.11 13.11 -1.03
N TYR A 37 36.29 14.43 -1.03
CA TYR A 37 37.34 15.12 -0.28
C TYR A 37 36.85 15.68 1.06
N PHE A 38 35.55 15.96 1.20
CA PHE A 38 34.98 16.64 2.38
C PHE A 38 35.18 15.84 3.67
N GLY A 39 35.16 14.51 3.60
CA GLY A 39 35.36 13.63 4.74
C GLY A 39 36.83 13.36 5.11
N ARG A 40 37.81 14.00 4.46
CA ARG A 40 39.22 13.75 4.75
C ARG A 40 39.63 14.45 6.06
N PRO A 41 40.27 13.75 7.01
CA PRO A 41 40.77 14.38 8.24
C PRO A 41 41.68 15.58 7.93
N GLY A 42 41.45 16.71 8.62
CA GLY A 42 42.22 17.95 8.43
C GLY A 42 41.85 18.78 7.20
N MET A 43 40.80 18.41 6.43
CA MET A 43 40.34 19.19 5.29
C MET A 43 39.77 20.55 5.74
N LEU A 44 40.31 21.64 5.20
CA LEU A 44 39.78 22.99 5.41
C LEU A 44 38.73 23.30 4.33
N MET A 45 37.50 23.58 4.74
CA MET A 45 36.34 23.71 3.85
C MET A 45 36.12 25.15 3.39
N LEU A 46 36.60 25.50 2.18
CA LEU A 46 36.36 26.80 1.52
C LEU A 46 35.64 26.68 0.17
N ALA A 47 35.16 25.48 -0.19
CA ALA A 47 34.62 25.21 -1.51
C ALA A 47 33.08 25.30 -1.59
N GLY A 48 32.38 24.73 -0.61
CA GLY A 48 30.92 24.64 -0.62
C GLY A 48 30.25 25.86 0.03
N GLY A 49 29.08 26.24 -0.47
CA GLY A 49 28.19 27.23 0.17
C GLY A 49 27.43 26.64 1.36
N LEU A 50 28.13 25.95 2.25
CA LEU A 50 27.55 25.33 3.45
C LEU A 50 27.56 26.36 4.61
N PRO A 51 26.41 26.77 5.15
CA PRO A 51 26.38 27.68 6.30
C PRO A 51 27.00 27.02 7.54
N SER A 52 27.67 27.83 8.38
CA SER A 52 28.18 27.35 9.67
C SER A 52 27.01 26.84 10.54
N PRO A 53 27.11 25.64 11.15
CA PRO A 53 26.08 25.14 12.06
C PRO A 53 25.86 26.01 13.32
N ASP A 54 26.80 26.90 13.63
CA ASP A 54 26.62 27.91 14.69
C ASP A 54 25.45 28.86 14.40
N TYR A 55 25.15 29.09 13.12
CA TYR A 55 24.05 29.95 12.69
C TYR A 55 22.70 29.21 12.60
N PHE A 56 22.66 27.90 12.87
CA PHE A 56 21.40 27.18 13.00
C PHE A 56 20.77 27.52 14.35
N PRO A 57 19.55 28.07 14.43
CA PRO A 57 18.97 28.59 15.67
C PRO A 57 18.41 27.49 16.59
N PHE A 58 18.97 26.28 16.55
CA PHE A 58 18.51 25.11 17.33
C PHE A 58 19.68 24.48 18.07
N ASP A 59 19.70 24.60 19.40
CA ASP A 59 20.75 24.03 20.25
C ASP A 59 20.52 22.53 20.56
N SER A 60 19.25 22.11 20.58
CA SER A 60 18.86 20.71 20.70
C SER A 60 17.44 20.50 20.17
N ILE A 61 17.07 19.24 19.95
CA ILE A 61 15.70 18.81 19.70
C ILE A 61 15.39 17.63 20.60
N SER A 62 14.22 17.65 21.22
CA SER A 62 13.75 16.58 22.10
C SER A 62 12.34 16.14 21.75
N ALA A 63 12.06 14.87 22.02
CA ALA A 63 10.72 14.30 21.90
C ALA A 63 10.49 13.25 23.00
N HIS A 64 9.22 13.05 23.38
CA HIS A 64 8.82 11.90 24.18
C HIS A 64 8.35 10.80 23.22
N ALA A 65 9.20 9.80 23.02
CA ALA A 65 8.92 8.68 22.13
C ALA A 65 8.22 7.55 22.89
N LEU A 66 7.29 6.85 22.24
CA LEU A 66 6.73 5.63 22.80
C LEU A 66 7.80 4.54 22.93
N VAL A 67 7.64 3.66 23.90
CA VAL A 67 8.50 2.47 24.03
C VAL A 67 8.12 1.39 23.00
N PRO A 68 9.05 0.54 22.53
CA PRO A 68 8.77 -0.47 21.50
C PRO A 68 7.57 -1.40 21.78
N ASN A 69 7.29 -1.66 23.06
CA ASN A 69 6.25 -2.58 23.51
C ASN A 69 4.95 -1.87 23.92
N SER A 70 4.71 -0.62 23.51
CA SER A 70 3.49 0.14 23.82
C SER A 70 2.20 -0.56 23.38
N TYR A 71 2.22 -1.32 22.29
CA TYR A 71 1.07 -2.12 21.85
C TYR A 71 1.15 -3.56 22.34
N LYS A 72 0.03 -4.04 22.90
CA LYS A 72 -0.18 -5.43 23.27
C LYS A 72 -0.24 -6.31 22.03
N THR A 73 0.37 -7.48 22.14
CA THR A 73 0.46 -8.53 21.10
C THR A 73 -0.25 -9.81 21.53
N THR A 74 -0.65 -9.90 22.80
CA THR A 74 -1.32 -11.03 23.46
C THR A 74 -2.39 -10.54 24.41
N ASP A 75 -3.34 -11.39 24.78
CA ASP A 75 -4.23 -11.11 25.90
C ASP A 75 -3.45 -11.26 27.21
N ALA A 76 -3.42 -10.21 28.02
CA ALA A 76 -2.61 -10.18 29.23
C ALA A 76 -3.15 -11.15 30.29
N THR A 77 -2.26 -11.92 30.92
CA THR A 77 -2.55 -12.55 32.22
C THR A 77 -2.60 -11.47 33.32
N LEU A 78 -3.38 -11.69 34.38
CA LEU A 78 -3.58 -10.75 35.50
C LEU A 78 -2.26 -10.21 36.09
N SER A 79 -1.20 -11.01 36.09
CA SER A 79 0.13 -10.59 36.56
C SER A 79 0.81 -9.60 35.62
N SER A 80 0.67 -9.71 34.30
CA SER A 80 1.23 -8.76 33.33
C SER A 80 0.54 -7.39 33.37
N TRP A 81 -0.73 -7.34 33.78
CA TRP A 81 -1.47 -6.09 33.98
C TRP A 81 -0.93 -5.29 35.17
N LEU A 82 -0.64 -5.94 36.30
CA LEU A 82 -0.07 -5.30 37.49
C LEU A 82 1.29 -4.62 37.21
N TRP A 83 2.16 -5.25 36.41
CA TRP A 83 3.46 -4.67 36.03
C TRP A 83 3.37 -3.52 35.02
N SER A 84 2.25 -3.40 34.28
CA SER A 84 2.04 -2.33 33.30
C SER A 84 1.83 -0.95 33.95
N PHE A 85 1.48 -0.88 35.24
CA PHE A 85 1.32 0.38 35.97
C PHE A 85 2.64 1.04 36.37
N PHE A 86 3.75 0.29 36.40
CA PHE A 86 5.02 0.76 36.95
C PHE A 86 6.10 1.06 35.89
N LYS A 87 5.82 0.85 34.60
CA LYS A 87 6.77 1.14 33.52
C LYS A 87 6.41 2.43 32.78
N PRO A 88 7.39 3.29 32.46
CA PRO A 88 7.15 4.49 31.68
C PRO A 88 6.61 4.13 30.29
N THR A 89 5.56 4.83 29.85
CA THR A 89 4.92 4.65 28.54
C THR A 89 5.71 5.32 27.42
N THR A 90 6.59 6.25 27.78
CA THR A 90 7.46 7.00 26.87
C THR A 90 8.89 7.10 27.40
N THR A 91 9.84 7.29 26.49
CA THR A 91 11.24 7.63 26.76
C THR A 91 11.53 8.99 26.15
N THR A 92 12.18 9.87 26.91
CA THR A 92 12.65 11.16 26.39
C THR A 92 13.91 10.95 25.56
N ILE A 93 13.86 11.37 24.31
CA ILE A 93 15.01 11.37 23.40
C ILE A 93 15.45 12.82 23.19
N THR A 94 16.76 13.07 23.23
CA THR A 94 17.34 14.40 22.99
C THR A 94 18.52 14.27 22.05
N ILE A 95 18.56 15.15 21.05
CA ILE A 95 19.66 15.25 20.08
C ILE A 95 20.27 16.64 20.25
N PRO A 96 21.50 16.75 20.79
CA PRO A 96 22.17 18.04 20.93
C PRO A 96 22.72 18.54 19.59
N LYS A 97 23.06 19.83 19.51
CA LYS A 97 23.70 20.41 18.32
C LYS A 97 25.06 19.77 18.04
N TYR A 98 25.87 19.59 19.08
CA TYR A 98 27.20 19.01 19.00
C TYR A 98 27.35 17.90 20.03
N ILE A 99 28.00 16.81 19.64
CA ILE A 99 28.44 15.76 20.55
C ILE A 99 29.98 15.80 20.64
N PRO A 100 30.56 15.98 21.84
CA PRO A 100 32.01 15.93 22.00
C PRO A 100 32.56 14.57 21.55
N ASN A 101 33.57 14.57 20.67
CA ASN A 101 34.18 13.35 20.12
C ASN A 101 33.19 12.38 19.45
N ALA A 102 32.18 12.94 18.76
CA ALA A 102 31.16 12.15 18.06
C ALA A 102 31.78 11.09 17.13
N THR A 103 31.28 9.86 17.20
CA THR A 103 31.58 8.86 16.17
C THR A 103 30.79 9.16 14.89
N PRO A 104 31.21 8.65 13.72
CA PRO A 104 30.46 8.84 12.47
C PRO A 104 29.01 8.33 12.50
N ASP A 105 28.69 7.40 13.41
CA ASP A 105 27.37 6.79 13.54
C ASP A 105 26.44 7.55 14.51
N GLN A 106 26.98 8.45 15.34
CA GLN A 106 26.20 9.24 16.29
C GLN A 106 25.53 10.44 15.62
N ILE A 107 24.27 10.67 15.97
CA ILE A 107 23.48 11.74 15.36
C ILE A 107 23.65 13.02 16.17
N GLN A 108 23.95 14.11 15.48
CA GLN A 108 23.99 15.46 16.06
C GLN A 108 23.32 16.47 15.13
N LEU A 109 22.65 17.50 15.66
CA LEU A 109 21.89 18.43 14.81
C LEU A 109 22.75 19.23 13.86
N SER A 110 24.00 19.55 14.23
CA SER A 110 24.92 20.26 13.33
C SER A 110 25.13 19.54 12.01
N SER A 111 25.11 18.20 12.02
CA SER A 111 25.19 17.37 10.82
C SER A 111 23.82 17.11 10.18
N ALA A 112 22.78 16.88 10.98
CA ALA A 112 21.46 16.53 10.48
C ALA A 112 20.72 17.72 9.83
N LEU A 113 20.96 18.94 10.31
CA LEU A 113 20.38 20.17 9.75
C LEU A 113 21.21 20.77 8.61
N GLN A 114 22.41 20.26 8.38
CA GLN A 114 23.23 20.63 7.23
C GLN A 114 22.73 19.94 5.97
N TYR A 115 23.13 20.45 4.80
CA TYR A 115 22.94 19.75 3.53
C TYR A 115 23.52 18.33 3.59
N GLY A 116 22.62 17.34 3.56
CA GLY A 116 22.98 15.93 3.55
C GLY A 116 23.35 15.40 2.17
N THR A 117 23.87 14.18 2.13
CA THR A 117 23.97 13.42 0.89
C THR A 117 22.60 12.85 0.52
N ALA A 118 22.39 12.57 -0.77
CA ALA A 118 21.12 12.00 -1.25
C ALA A 118 20.82 10.59 -0.69
N VAL A 119 21.79 9.93 -0.03
CA VAL A 119 21.61 8.61 0.61
C VAL A 119 21.09 8.69 2.05
N GLY A 120 21.00 9.90 2.64
CA GLY A 120 20.54 10.12 4.01
C GLY A 120 21.66 10.09 5.05
N LEU A 121 21.29 10.20 6.34
CA LEU A 121 22.23 10.07 7.46
C LEU A 121 22.91 8.69 7.45
N PRO A 122 24.24 8.59 7.64
CA PRO A 122 24.97 7.33 7.51
C PRO A 122 24.43 6.19 8.40
N SER A 123 24.14 6.48 9.67
CA SER A 123 23.60 5.49 10.60
C SER A 123 22.19 5.02 10.23
N LEU A 124 21.36 5.90 9.67
CA LEU A 124 20.05 5.54 9.12
C LEU A 124 20.19 4.66 7.87
N ALA A 125 21.05 5.05 6.94
CA ALA A 125 21.31 4.30 5.71
C ALA A 125 21.80 2.88 6.03
N LYS A 126 22.72 2.75 7.00
CA LYS A 126 23.19 1.46 7.50
C LYS A 126 22.05 0.65 8.12
N PHE A 127 21.24 1.25 9.00
CA PHE A 127 20.10 0.57 9.62
C PHE A 127 19.11 0.06 8.56
N ILE A 128 18.79 0.87 7.54
CA ILE A 128 17.91 0.49 6.44
C ILE A 128 18.50 -0.65 5.62
N LYS A 129 19.80 -0.64 5.34
CA LYS A 129 20.50 -1.74 4.64
C LYS A 129 20.42 -3.03 5.45
N ASP A 130 20.74 -2.98 6.75
CA ASP A 130 20.66 -4.13 7.66
C ASP A 130 19.22 -4.65 7.79
N PHE A 131 18.24 -3.75 7.88
CA PHE A 131 16.81 -4.09 7.92
C PHE A 131 16.36 -4.79 6.64
N THR A 132 16.77 -4.26 5.49
CA THR A 132 16.47 -4.83 4.17
C THR A 132 17.05 -6.25 4.04
N GLU A 133 18.28 -6.45 4.47
CA GLU A 133 18.93 -7.77 4.46
C GLU A 133 18.20 -8.76 5.38
N LEU A 134 17.82 -8.34 6.59
CA LEU A 134 17.14 -9.18 7.57
C LEU A 134 15.73 -9.59 7.11
N VAL A 135 14.95 -8.61 6.64
CA VAL A 135 13.51 -8.75 6.40
C VAL A 135 13.22 -9.21 4.98
N PHE A 136 13.76 -8.53 3.97
CA PHE A 136 13.40 -8.75 2.57
C PHE A 136 14.33 -9.75 1.88
N ARG A 137 15.57 -9.88 2.37
CA ARG A 137 16.58 -10.86 1.92
C ARG A 137 16.74 -10.89 0.39
N PRO A 138 17.21 -9.78 -0.25
CA PRO A 138 17.29 -9.66 -1.70
C PRO A 138 18.01 -10.83 -2.37
N GLY A 139 17.57 -11.22 -3.57
CA GLY A 139 18.06 -12.37 -4.34
C GLY A 139 19.44 -12.18 -4.98
N TYR A 140 20.00 -10.97 -4.93
CA TYR A 140 21.29 -10.58 -5.53
C TYR A 140 22.14 -9.80 -4.50
N ALA A 141 23.46 -9.75 -4.70
CA ALA A 141 24.40 -9.26 -3.69
C ALA A 141 24.55 -7.74 -3.68
N ASN A 142 24.76 -7.14 -4.85
CA ASN A 142 25.11 -5.73 -5.00
C ASN A 142 23.91 -4.76 -5.02
N TYR A 143 22.77 -5.09 -4.41
CA TYR A 143 21.64 -4.14 -4.32
C TYR A 143 22.02 -2.85 -3.56
N GLU A 144 21.31 -1.76 -3.83
CA GLU A 144 21.52 -0.48 -3.13
C GLU A 144 20.23 0.00 -2.46
N THR A 145 20.37 0.79 -1.38
CA THR A 145 19.26 1.45 -0.69
C THR A 145 19.40 2.97 -0.77
N LEU A 146 18.28 3.69 -0.89
CA LEU A 146 18.27 5.14 -1.05
C LEU A 146 17.12 5.76 -0.26
N VAL A 147 17.42 6.63 0.72
CA VAL A 147 16.42 7.39 1.47
C VAL A 147 15.69 8.37 0.54
N ASN A 148 14.38 8.54 0.73
CA ASN A 148 13.52 9.41 -0.08
C ASN A 148 12.45 10.11 0.76
N ALA A 149 11.68 11.02 0.14
CA ALA A 149 10.64 11.81 0.81
C ALA A 149 9.27 11.08 0.92
N GLY A 150 9.29 9.74 0.91
CA GLY A 150 8.14 8.84 0.95
C GLY A 150 7.74 8.27 -0.42
N SER A 151 6.84 7.27 -0.43
CA SER A 151 6.50 6.50 -1.64
C SER A 151 6.08 7.33 -2.86
N THR A 152 5.29 8.39 -2.67
CA THR A 152 4.84 9.26 -3.77
C THR A 152 6.00 9.94 -4.49
N ASP A 153 6.99 10.41 -3.73
CA ASP A 153 8.20 11.05 -4.26
C ASP A 153 9.07 10.03 -5.02
N ALA A 154 9.21 8.82 -4.45
CA ALA A 154 9.91 7.73 -5.11
C ALA A 154 9.24 7.32 -6.43
N TRP A 155 7.91 7.11 -6.43
CA TRP A 155 7.17 6.73 -7.62
C TRP A 155 7.27 7.76 -8.74
N SER A 156 7.13 9.05 -8.42
CA SER A 156 7.28 10.15 -9.41
C SER A 156 8.64 10.11 -10.10
N LYS A 157 9.71 9.88 -9.34
CA LYS A 157 11.07 9.79 -9.89
C LYS A 157 11.29 8.50 -10.67
N LEU A 158 10.72 7.39 -10.23
CA LEU A 158 10.80 6.13 -10.97
C LEU A 158 10.09 6.22 -12.32
N CYS A 159 8.93 6.89 -12.38
CA CYS A 159 8.25 7.18 -13.64
C CYS A 159 9.20 7.88 -14.62
N THR A 160 9.80 9.01 -14.22
CA THR A 160 10.73 9.76 -15.09
C THR A 160 12.07 9.05 -15.32
N THR A 161 12.41 8.07 -14.50
CA THR A 161 13.66 7.29 -14.63
C THR A 161 13.52 6.13 -15.61
N LEU A 162 12.32 5.55 -15.70
CA LEU A 162 12.08 4.31 -16.46
C LEU A 162 11.20 4.53 -17.70
N LEU A 163 10.36 5.56 -17.74
CA LEU A 163 9.36 5.77 -18.79
C LEU A 163 9.67 6.99 -19.67
N GLU A 164 9.24 6.90 -20.92
CA GLU A 164 9.21 8.00 -21.89
C GLU A 164 7.77 8.46 -22.13
N ARG A 165 7.60 9.72 -22.56
CA ARG A 165 6.27 10.20 -22.95
C ARG A 165 5.70 9.31 -24.06
N GLY A 166 4.47 8.81 -23.86
CA GLY A 166 3.83 7.84 -24.75
C GLY A 166 4.03 6.37 -24.35
N ASP A 167 4.91 6.07 -23.39
CA ASP A 167 5.02 4.72 -22.85
C ASP A 167 3.83 4.36 -21.96
N GLY A 168 3.50 3.07 -21.94
CA GLY A 168 2.60 2.46 -20.97
C GLY A 168 3.35 1.85 -19.78
N PHE A 169 2.71 1.83 -18.60
CA PHE A 169 3.13 1.04 -17.45
C PHE A 169 1.99 0.13 -17.00
N LEU A 170 2.33 -1.10 -16.60
CA LEU A 170 1.35 -2.07 -16.10
C LEU A 170 0.98 -1.72 -14.67
N CYS A 171 -0.29 -1.87 -14.30
CA CYS A 171 -0.74 -1.79 -12.92
C CYS A 171 -2.00 -2.63 -12.72
N GLU A 172 -2.39 -2.86 -11.46
CA GLU A 172 -3.65 -3.51 -11.15
C GLU A 172 -4.85 -2.78 -11.77
N GLN A 173 -5.88 -3.52 -12.24
CA GLN A 173 -7.11 -2.91 -12.78
C GLN A 173 -7.74 -1.91 -11.79
N ASN A 174 -7.71 -2.23 -10.49
CA ASN A 174 -8.04 -1.32 -9.41
C ASN A 174 -6.76 -0.99 -8.65
N THR A 175 -6.28 0.26 -8.66
CA THR A 175 -4.99 0.62 -8.05
C THR A 175 -5.03 1.94 -7.29
N TYR A 176 -3.90 2.32 -6.69
CA TYR A 176 -3.79 3.54 -5.90
C TYR A 176 -3.94 4.79 -6.79
N PRO A 177 -4.96 5.65 -6.59
CA PRO A 177 -5.26 6.72 -7.54
C PRO A 177 -4.13 7.74 -7.66
N SER A 178 -3.42 8.02 -6.56
CA SER A 178 -2.30 8.95 -6.60
C SER A 178 -1.11 8.42 -7.42
N ALA A 179 -0.96 7.10 -7.58
CA ALA A 179 0.04 6.54 -8.49
C ALA A 179 -0.31 6.89 -9.94
N LEU A 180 -1.58 6.78 -10.32
CA LEU A 180 -2.10 7.18 -11.63
C LEU A 180 -1.94 8.69 -11.86
N SER A 181 -2.39 9.51 -10.91
CA SER A 181 -2.28 10.98 -10.97
C SER A 181 -0.84 11.48 -11.05
N THR A 182 0.12 10.72 -10.50
CA THR A 182 1.56 11.04 -10.59
C THR A 182 2.10 10.82 -12.01
N ALA A 183 1.67 9.75 -12.67
CA ALA A 183 2.22 9.34 -13.96
C ALA A 183 1.55 10.04 -15.14
N TRP A 184 0.22 10.24 -15.08
CA TRP A 184 -0.60 10.70 -16.20
C TRP A 184 -0.20 12.05 -16.81
N PRO A 185 0.09 13.12 -16.03
CA PRO A 185 0.45 14.42 -16.60
C PRO A 185 1.74 14.40 -17.44
N SER A 186 2.61 13.43 -17.18
CA SER A 186 3.85 13.23 -17.96
C SER A 186 3.62 12.47 -19.27
N GLY A 187 2.37 12.09 -19.57
CA GLY A 187 1.99 11.32 -20.75
C GLY A 187 2.32 9.83 -20.66
N PHE A 188 2.47 9.31 -19.44
CA PHE A 188 2.59 7.88 -19.18
C PHE A 188 1.19 7.27 -19.04
N ARG A 189 0.94 6.14 -19.69
CA ARG A 189 -0.40 5.54 -19.73
C ARG A 189 -0.46 4.29 -18.82
N PRO A 190 -1.38 4.25 -17.85
CA PRO A 190 -1.57 3.02 -17.08
C PRO A 190 -2.24 1.96 -17.95
N ILE A 191 -1.81 0.71 -17.80
CA ILE A 191 -2.31 -0.44 -18.53
C ILE A 191 -2.81 -1.46 -17.50
N PRO A 192 -4.13 -1.66 -17.40
CA PRO A 192 -4.71 -2.48 -16.34
C PRO A 192 -4.43 -3.96 -16.55
N LEU A 193 -4.08 -4.64 -15.45
CA LEU A 193 -3.94 -6.08 -15.36
C LEU A 193 -5.15 -6.68 -14.64
N PRO A 194 -5.76 -7.74 -15.21
CA PRO A 194 -6.92 -8.37 -14.60
C PRO A 194 -6.58 -8.96 -13.22
N MET A 195 -7.54 -8.95 -12.30
CA MET A 195 -7.34 -9.34 -10.91
C MET A 195 -8.32 -10.39 -10.39
N ASP A 196 -7.86 -11.15 -9.39
CA ASP A 196 -8.66 -12.00 -8.52
C ASP A 196 -8.49 -11.61 -7.03
N GLY A 197 -9.06 -12.41 -6.12
CA GLY A 197 -9.03 -12.17 -4.67
C GLY A 197 -7.63 -12.21 -4.04
N GLY A 198 -6.60 -12.61 -4.80
CA GLY A 198 -5.19 -12.57 -4.40
C GLY A 198 -4.34 -11.61 -5.25
N GLY A 199 -4.94 -10.63 -5.92
CA GLY A 199 -4.25 -9.60 -6.72
C GLY A 199 -4.35 -9.83 -8.23
N PHE A 200 -3.52 -9.15 -9.03
CA PHE A 200 -3.50 -9.39 -10.47
C PHE A 200 -3.02 -10.80 -10.81
N THR A 201 -3.53 -11.36 -11.91
CA THR A 201 -3.27 -12.75 -12.28
C THR A 201 -2.00 -12.90 -13.13
N PRO A 202 -1.13 -13.90 -12.86
CA PRO A 202 0.01 -14.21 -13.72
C PRO A 202 -0.41 -14.48 -15.17
N GLU A 203 -1.53 -15.18 -15.37
CA GLU A 203 -2.06 -15.52 -16.69
C GLU A 203 -2.44 -14.25 -17.47
N GLY A 204 -3.08 -13.29 -16.81
CA GLY A 204 -3.45 -12.01 -17.42
C GLY A 204 -2.24 -11.15 -17.76
N LEU A 205 -1.20 -11.15 -16.92
CA LEU A 205 0.07 -10.50 -17.22
C LEU A 205 0.74 -11.14 -18.45
N GLN A 206 0.79 -12.47 -18.50
CA GLN A 206 1.41 -13.21 -19.60
C GLN A 206 0.66 -12.97 -20.92
N ASP A 207 -0.67 -13.12 -20.92
CA ASP A 207 -1.51 -12.92 -22.09
C ASP A 207 -1.37 -11.50 -22.67
N LEU A 208 -1.43 -10.48 -21.81
CA LEU A 208 -1.27 -9.08 -22.22
C LEU A 208 0.10 -8.82 -22.86
N LEU A 209 1.18 -9.40 -22.33
CA LEU A 209 2.54 -9.21 -22.84
C LEU A 209 2.84 -10.04 -24.09
N GLU A 210 2.22 -11.21 -24.25
CA GLU A 210 2.32 -12.08 -25.42
C GLU A 210 1.59 -11.50 -26.62
N ASN A 211 0.38 -10.98 -26.39
CA ASN A 211 -0.53 -10.51 -27.42
C ASN A 211 -0.50 -8.98 -27.61
N TRP A 212 0.61 -8.33 -27.23
CA TRP A 212 0.74 -6.88 -27.32
C TRP A 212 0.86 -6.40 -28.78
N ASP A 213 -0.23 -5.92 -29.34
CA ASP A 213 -0.26 -5.27 -30.66
C ASP A 213 0.01 -3.76 -30.56
N VAL A 214 1.14 -3.32 -31.13
CA VAL A 214 1.58 -1.92 -31.16
C VAL A 214 0.67 -1.06 -32.04
N PHE A 215 0.15 -1.59 -33.15
CA PHE A 215 -0.70 -0.83 -34.07
C PHE A 215 -2.10 -0.62 -33.49
N ALA A 216 -2.68 -1.66 -32.89
CA ALA A 216 -3.97 -1.56 -32.20
C ALA A 216 -3.95 -0.54 -31.04
N ARG A 217 -2.77 -0.24 -30.50
CA ARG A 217 -2.57 0.69 -29.37
C ARG A 217 -1.92 2.00 -29.79
N GLY A 218 -2.15 2.44 -31.03
CA GLY A 218 -1.74 3.77 -31.50
C GLY A 218 -0.23 4.00 -31.51
N GLY A 219 0.56 2.94 -31.74
CA GLY A 219 2.02 3.00 -31.75
C GLY A 219 2.67 2.82 -30.37
N MET A 220 1.89 2.55 -29.32
CA MET A 220 2.45 2.34 -27.97
C MET A 220 3.29 1.06 -27.93
N ARG A 221 4.56 1.23 -27.54
CA ARG A 221 5.49 0.11 -27.30
C ARG A 221 4.96 -0.75 -26.15
N ARG A 222 5.30 -2.04 -26.18
CA ARG A 222 4.97 -2.96 -25.10
C ARG A 222 5.49 -2.43 -23.75
N PRO A 223 4.63 -2.38 -22.70
CA PRO A 223 5.03 -1.91 -21.38
C PRO A 223 6.20 -2.72 -20.82
N ARG A 224 7.14 -2.01 -20.19
CA ARG A 224 8.35 -2.60 -19.57
C ARG A 224 8.49 -2.27 -18.09
N VAL A 225 7.50 -1.62 -17.50
CA VAL A 225 7.45 -1.24 -16.09
C VAL A 225 6.12 -1.70 -15.53
N LEU A 226 6.17 -2.43 -14.41
CA LEU A 226 5.02 -2.84 -13.61
C LEU A 226 5.04 -2.04 -12.31
N TYR A 227 3.97 -1.31 -12.01
CA TYR A 227 3.67 -0.79 -10.68
C TYR A 227 2.71 -1.75 -9.98
N THR A 228 3.03 -2.17 -8.75
CA THR A 228 2.15 -3.06 -7.99
C THR A 228 2.23 -2.79 -6.49
N VAL A 229 1.09 -2.98 -5.81
CA VAL A 229 0.98 -3.00 -4.35
C VAL A 229 0.64 -4.44 -3.93
N PRO A 230 1.64 -5.32 -3.73
CA PRO A 230 1.40 -6.76 -3.68
C PRO A 230 0.87 -7.27 -2.35
N VAL A 231 1.00 -6.48 -1.27
CA VAL A 231 0.55 -6.86 0.08
C VAL A 231 -0.49 -5.88 0.58
N CYS A 232 -1.64 -6.43 0.97
CA CYS A 232 -2.80 -5.67 1.44
C CYS A 232 -3.15 -4.51 0.49
N GLN A 233 -3.29 -4.86 -0.78
CA GLN A 233 -3.41 -4.00 -1.95
C GLN A 233 -4.42 -2.87 -1.76
N ASN A 234 -4.10 -1.68 -2.25
CA ASN A 234 -5.03 -0.55 -2.25
C ASN A 234 -5.70 -0.45 -3.63
N PRO A 235 -7.03 -0.67 -3.75
CA PRO A 235 -8.03 -0.66 -2.68
C PRO A 235 -8.48 -2.04 -2.17
N THR A 236 -8.12 -3.13 -2.83
CA THR A 236 -8.83 -4.42 -2.70
C THR A 236 -8.60 -5.17 -1.39
N GLY A 237 -7.52 -4.85 -0.67
CA GLY A 237 -7.04 -5.60 0.49
C GLY A 237 -6.35 -6.94 0.14
N ALA A 238 -6.24 -7.28 -1.15
CA ALA A 238 -5.65 -8.53 -1.60
C ALA A 238 -4.15 -8.63 -1.25
N THR A 239 -3.65 -9.84 -1.00
CA THR A 239 -2.22 -10.10 -0.79
C THR A 239 -1.78 -11.25 -1.67
N MET A 240 -0.74 -11.03 -2.46
CA MET A 240 -0.17 -12.04 -3.34
C MET A 240 0.57 -13.11 -2.52
N THR A 241 0.34 -14.37 -2.87
CA THR A 241 1.09 -15.49 -2.29
C THR A 241 2.53 -15.54 -2.81
N ALA A 242 3.40 -16.23 -2.09
CA ALA A 242 4.77 -16.50 -2.52
C ALA A 242 4.84 -17.15 -3.92
N ALA A 243 3.99 -18.14 -4.17
CA ALA A 243 3.92 -18.82 -5.46
C ALA A 243 3.51 -17.88 -6.60
N ARG A 244 2.51 -17.00 -6.35
CA ARG A 244 2.07 -16.01 -7.33
C ARG A 244 3.16 -14.99 -7.63
N LYS A 245 3.88 -14.49 -6.62
CA LYS A 245 5.02 -13.58 -6.81
C LYS A 245 6.14 -14.23 -7.63
N GLN A 246 6.46 -15.50 -7.38
CA GLN A 246 7.45 -16.22 -8.18
C GLN A 246 7.02 -16.31 -9.66
N GLN A 247 5.79 -16.71 -9.94
CA GLN A 247 5.27 -16.80 -11.32
C GLN A 247 5.31 -15.45 -12.04
N ILE A 248 4.87 -14.38 -11.37
CA ILE A 248 4.94 -13.01 -11.90
C ILE A 248 6.38 -12.60 -12.19
N TYR A 249 7.30 -12.90 -11.26
CA TYR A 249 8.71 -12.60 -11.44
C TYR A 249 9.28 -13.32 -12.66
N ASP A 250 8.98 -14.60 -12.84
CA ASP A 250 9.43 -15.40 -13.98
C ASP A 250 8.90 -14.84 -15.31
N ILE A 251 7.65 -14.38 -15.35
CA ILE A 251 7.06 -13.70 -16.51
C ILE A 251 7.77 -12.37 -16.77
N CYS A 252 8.07 -11.59 -15.74
CA CYS A 252 8.80 -10.33 -15.86
C CYS A 252 10.25 -10.55 -16.34
N VAL A 253 10.89 -11.66 -15.98
CA VAL A 253 12.18 -12.07 -16.56
C VAL A 253 12.02 -12.39 -18.04
N LYS A 254 11.04 -13.23 -18.42
CA LYS A 254 10.78 -13.65 -19.81
C LYS A 254 10.56 -12.46 -20.74
N TYR A 255 9.82 -11.45 -20.26
CA TYR A 255 9.44 -10.29 -21.06
C TYR A 255 10.24 -9.02 -20.79
N ASP A 256 11.25 -9.13 -19.95
CA ASP A 256 12.11 -8.03 -19.56
C ASP A 256 11.32 -6.81 -19.03
N VAL A 257 10.61 -7.02 -17.92
CA VAL A 257 9.83 -6.00 -17.21
C VAL A 257 10.52 -5.66 -15.88
N ILE A 258 10.61 -4.37 -15.55
CA ILE A 258 11.01 -3.87 -14.22
C ILE A 258 9.78 -3.89 -13.30
N ILE A 259 9.93 -4.46 -12.11
CA ILE A 259 8.87 -4.50 -11.09
C ILE A 259 9.11 -3.38 -10.08
N VAL A 260 8.18 -2.44 -9.99
CA VAL A 260 8.11 -1.43 -8.93
C VAL A 260 7.10 -1.91 -7.89
N GLU A 261 7.63 -2.43 -6.78
CA GLU A 261 6.87 -2.91 -5.63
C GLU A 261 6.67 -1.76 -4.63
N ASP A 262 5.49 -1.11 -4.62
CA ASP A 262 5.12 -0.09 -3.62
C ASP A 262 4.37 -0.74 -2.46
N ASP A 263 5.03 -0.90 -1.32
CA ASP A 263 4.56 -1.82 -0.28
C ASP A 263 4.43 -1.15 1.11
N PRO A 264 3.56 -0.13 1.23
CA PRO A 264 3.41 0.64 2.47
C PRO A 264 2.75 -0.17 3.60
N TYR A 265 2.13 -1.31 3.31
CA TYR A 265 1.35 -2.11 4.26
C TYR A 265 2.02 -3.45 4.62
N TYR A 266 3.25 -3.70 4.16
CA TYR A 266 3.94 -4.99 4.34
C TYR A 266 3.89 -5.56 5.76
N PHE A 267 4.07 -4.71 6.78
CA PHE A 267 4.08 -5.14 8.19
C PHE A 267 2.69 -5.20 8.85
N LEU A 268 1.62 -4.90 8.09
CA LEU A 268 0.23 -4.97 8.56
C LEU A 268 -0.44 -6.29 8.18
N GLN A 269 0.33 -7.29 7.74
CA GLN A 269 -0.14 -8.65 7.46
C GLN A 269 -0.62 -9.32 8.76
N ALA A 270 -1.93 -9.51 8.89
CA ALA A 270 -2.59 -10.04 10.07
C ALA A 270 -2.89 -11.55 10.00
N GLY A 271 -2.77 -12.16 8.82
CA GLY A 271 -3.11 -13.56 8.53
C GLY A 271 -4.56 -13.71 8.08
N GLU A 272 -5.07 -14.94 8.00
CA GLU A 272 -6.49 -15.15 7.66
C GLU A 272 -7.43 -14.53 8.70
N TYR A 273 -8.61 -14.11 8.23
CA TYR A 273 -9.72 -13.77 9.11
C TYR A 273 -10.35 -15.06 9.64
N GLU A 274 -10.51 -15.16 10.95
CA GLU A 274 -11.27 -16.23 11.60
C GLU A 274 -12.64 -15.68 12.04
N PRO A 275 -13.77 -16.27 11.61
CA PRO A 275 -15.11 -15.90 12.08
C PRO A 275 -15.26 -15.99 13.59
N VAL A 276 -16.05 -15.10 14.19
CA VAL A 276 -16.24 -15.00 15.66
C VAL A 276 -16.52 -16.35 16.33
N HIS A 277 -17.38 -17.18 15.73
CA HIS A 277 -17.75 -18.49 16.27
C HIS A 277 -16.64 -19.56 16.17
N LEU A 278 -15.69 -19.41 15.23
CA LEU A 278 -14.54 -20.31 15.06
C LEU A 278 -13.30 -19.87 15.82
N ARG A 279 -13.24 -18.60 16.28
CA ARG A 279 -12.12 -18.09 17.08
C ARG A 279 -11.85 -18.95 18.31
N GLY A 280 -12.91 -19.60 18.85
CA GLY A 280 -12.84 -20.62 19.89
C GLY A 280 -12.15 -20.17 21.17
N ARG A 281 -12.24 -20.97 22.24
CA ARG A 281 -11.32 -20.84 23.38
C ARG A 281 -9.90 -21.34 23.03
N LYS A 282 -9.38 -21.06 21.83
CA LYS A 282 -7.94 -21.26 21.58
C LYS A 282 -7.25 -20.38 22.61
N ALA A 283 -6.45 -20.98 23.50
CA ALA A 283 -5.73 -20.23 24.51
C ALA A 283 -5.03 -19.07 23.80
N SER A 284 -5.43 -17.84 24.11
CA SER A 284 -4.77 -16.65 23.58
C SER A 284 -3.27 -16.87 23.75
N LYS A 285 -2.48 -16.63 22.70
CA LYS A 285 -1.03 -16.85 22.76
C LYS A 285 -0.53 -16.17 24.03
N SER A 286 0.05 -16.94 24.94
CA SER A 286 0.49 -16.42 26.24
C SER A 286 1.75 -15.57 26.13
N SER A 287 2.41 -15.59 24.97
CA SER A 287 3.66 -14.88 24.67
C SER A 287 3.62 -14.17 23.31
N THR A 288 4.39 -13.07 23.23
CA THR A 288 4.63 -12.38 21.95
C THR A 288 5.43 -13.29 21.03
N GLU A 289 5.08 -13.32 19.74
CA GLU A 289 5.87 -14.05 18.74
C GLU A 289 7.34 -13.58 18.72
N THR A 290 8.25 -14.54 18.53
CA THR A 290 9.69 -14.29 18.34
C THR A 290 9.94 -13.48 17.06
N ASP A 291 11.16 -12.95 16.88
CA ASP A 291 11.50 -12.20 15.66
C ASP A 291 11.45 -13.14 14.44
N GLU A 292 11.91 -14.37 14.61
CA GLU A 292 11.90 -15.42 13.57
C GLU A 292 10.47 -15.82 13.18
N GLU A 293 9.59 -16.09 14.15
CA GLU A 293 8.18 -16.40 13.89
C GLU A 293 7.47 -15.25 13.17
N PHE A 294 7.73 -14.00 13.61
CA PHE A 294 7.16 -12.83 12.98
C PHE A 294 7.60 -12.72 11.52
N LEU A 295 8.91 -12.82 11.24
CA LEU A 295 9.44 -12.71 9.88
C LEU A 295 8.97 -13.85 8.98
N GLN A 296 8.87 -15.09 9.51
CA GLN A 296 8.34 -16.24 8.77
C GLN A 296 6.83 -16.11 8.47
N SER A 297 6.10 -15.33 9.26
CA SER A 297 4.66 -15.09 9.03
C SER A 297 4.35 -14.12 7.88
N LEU A 298 5.34 -13.38 7.39
CA LEU A 298 5.17 -12.39 6.32
C LEU A 298 5.35 -13.07 4.96
N VAL A 299 4.44 -12.80 4.01
CA VAL A 299 4.68 -13.21 2.61
C VAL A 299 5.94 -12.51 2.09
N PRO A 300 6.85 -13.20 1.39
CA PRO A 300 8.09 -12.60 0.93
C PRO A 300 7.86 -11.42 -0.04
N SER A 301 8.73 -10.41 0.01
CA SER A 301 8.84 -9.35 -1.00
C SER A 301 9.29 -9.92 -2.36
N PHE A 302 8.98 -9.23 -3.46
CA PHE A 302 9.56 -9.54 -4.77
C PHE A 302 11.09 -9.55 -4.77
N LEU A 303 11.74 -8.74 -3.92
CA LEU A 303 13.20 -8.73 -3.77
C LEU A 303 13.76 -10.11 -3.43
N ARG A 304 13.00 -10.97 -2.73
CA ARG A 304 13.45 -12.31 -2.34
C ARG A 304 13.73 -13.21 -3.55
N TYR A 305 12.99 -13.01 -4.62
CA TYR A 305 13.09 -13.76 -5.87
C TYR A 305 14.04 -13.11 -6.88
N ASP A 306 14.49 -11.88 -6.59
CA ASP A 306 15.14 -11.02 -7.56
C ASP A 306 16.61 -11.37 -7.80
N TYR A 307 16.90 -12.41 -8.56
CA TYR A 307 18.28 -12.78 -8.89
C TYR A 307 18.90 -11.93 -10.01
N GLN A 308 18.11 -11.12 -10.74
CA GLN A 308 18.59 -10.25 -11.81
C GLN A 308 18.70 -8.77 -11.41
N GLY A 309 18.12 -8.36 -10.28
CA GLY A 309 18.07 -6.95 -9.88
C GLY A 309 16.96 -6.15 -10.58
N ARG A 310 15.90 -6.79 -11.09
CA ARG A 310 14.79 -6.12 -11.81
C ARG A 310 13.66 -5.62 -10.91
N VAL A 311 13.78 -5.78 -9.59
CA VAL A 311 12.81 -5.27 -8.61
C VAL A 311 13.34 -3.99 -7.99
N ILE A 312 12.49 -2.97 -8.00
CA ILE A 312 12.64 -1.73 -7.24
C ILE A 312 11.55 -1.70 -6.19
N ARG A 313 11.93 -1.92 -4.93
CA ARG A 313 11.01 -1.84 -3.80
C ARG A 313 10.96 -0.43 -3.25
N ILE A 314 9.76 0.05 -2.96
CA ILE A 314 9.48 1.31 -2.28
C ILE A 314 8.93 1.00 -0.89
N ASP A 315 9.62 1.47 0.14
CA ASP A 315 9.19 1.38 1.53
C ASP A 315 8.96 2.79 2.10
N THR A 316 8.14 2.88 3.15
CA THR A 316 7.75 4.16 3.77
C THR A 316 7.57 4.04 5.27
N PHE A 317 7.93 5.10 5.99
CA PHE A 317 7.61 5.23 7.42
C PHE A 317 6.17 5.73 7.66
N SER A 318 5.41 6.00 6.60
CA SER A 318 4.08 6.62 6.72
C SER A 318 3.04 5.75 7.44
N LYS A 319 3.18 4.43 7.37
CA LYS A 319 2.24 3.46 7.95
C LYS A 319 2.84 2.66 9.11
N THR A 320 4.10 2.93 9.45
CA THR A 320 4.85 2.23 10.51
C THR A 320 5.36 3.16 11.60
N ILE A 321 5.56 4.46 11.31
CA ILE A 321 5.92 5.49 12.28
C ILE A 321 4.89 6.62 12.23
N CYS A 322 4.95 7.48 11.21
CA CYS A 322 3.95 8.51 10.97
C CYS A 322 4.05 9.10 9.55
N PRO A 323 2.93 9.48 8.91
CA PRO A 323 2.93 10.05 7.56
C PRO A 323 3.56 11.45 7.49
N GLY A 324 3.47 12.23 8.57
CA GLY A 324 4.03 13.58 8.66
C GLY A 324 5.57 13.64 8.58
N ALA A 325 6.26 12.52 8.83
CA ALA A 325 7.71 12.45 8.70
C ALA A 325 8.22 12.67 7.27
N ARG A 326 7.36 12.41 6.27
CA ARG A 326 7.70 12.49 4.84
C ARG A 326 8.98 11.73 4.49
N MET A 327 9.05 10.47 4.90
CA MET A 327 10.26 9.66 4.75
C MET A 327 9.95 8.22 4.38
N GLY A 328 10.79 7.70 3.49
CA GLY A 328 10.85 6.30 3.11
C GLY A 328 12.22 5.95 2.55
N TRP A 329 12.31 4.79 1.91
CA TRP A 329 13.51 4.41 1.16
C TRP A 329 13.13 3.56 -0.05
N THR A 330 14.02 3.49 -1.02
CA THR A 330 13.94 2.56 -2.15
C THR A 330 15.08 1.56 -2.07
N THR A 331 14.82 0.33 -2.48
CA THR A 331 15.82 -0.74 -2.62
C THR A 331 15.81 -1.23 -4.05
N GLY A 332 16.97 -1.32 -4.71
CA GLY A 332 17.01 -1.81 -6.08
C GLY A 332 18.40 -1.80 -6.71
N HIS A 333 18.42 -2.04 -8.01
CA HIS A 333 19.64 -2.19 -8.82
C HIS A 333 20.59 -0.98 -8.69
N PRO A 334 21.92 -1.17 -8.57
CA PRO A 334 22.89 -0.07 -8.45
C PRO A 334 22.73 1.06 -9.46
N VAL A 335 22.70 0.72 -10.75
CA VAL A 335 22.52 1.70 -11.83
C VAL A 335 21.19 2.46 -11.69
N LEU A 336 20.08 1.80 -11.36
CA LEU A 336 18.78 2.45 -11.22
C LEU A 336 18.74 3.33 -9.96
N MET A 337 19.31 2.86 -8.85
CA MET A 337 19.42 3.63 -7.60
C MET A 337 20.34 4.83 -7.75
N GLU A 338 21.43 4.71 -8.51
CA GLU A 338 22.30 5.83 -8.82
C GLU A 338 21.58 6.87 -9.69
N ARG A 339 20.78 6.46 -10.68
CA ARG A 339 19.93 7.38 -11.46
C ARG A 339 18.84 8.05 -10.63
N MET A 340 18.23 7.32 -9.69
CA MET A 340 17.30 7.88 -8.70
C MET A 340 17.99 8.88 -7.77
N GLN A 341 19.22 8.59 -7.35
CA GLN A 341 20.02 9.50 -6.56
C GLN A 341 20.26 10.80 -7.33
N ARG A 342 20.62 10.75 -8.62
CA ARG A 342 20.75 11.94 -9.49
C ARG A 342 19.43 12.71 -9.59
N ALA A 343 18.30 12.02 -9.69
CA ALA A 343 16.98 12.65 -9.71
C ALA A 343 16.68 13.43 -8.42
N ASN A 344 17.09 12.89 -7.26
CA ASN A 344 16.96 13.57 -5.98
C ASN A 344 17.75 14.88 -5.98
N GLU A 345 18.97 14.90 -6.51
CA GLU A 345 19.85 16.08 -6.44
C GLU A 345 19.29 17.32 -7.16
N SER A 346 18.43 17.12 -8.15
CA SER A 346 17.77 18.19 -8.91
C SER A 346 16.31 18.40 -8.52
N SER A 347 15.83 17.76 -7.45
CA SER A 347 14.45 17.88 -6.97
C SER A 347 14.41 18.01 -5.44
N SER A 348 13.91 17.00 -4.72
CA SER A 348 13.73 17.05 -3.27
C SER A 348 15.04 17.04 -2.47
N GLN A 349 16.18 16.77 -3.11
CA GLN A 349 17.52 16.58 -2.54
C GLN A 349 17.63 15.40 -1.56
N ALA A 350 16.90 15.44 -0.45
CA ALA A 350 16.82 14.41 0.57
C ALA A 350 15.54 14.59 1.41
N ALA A 351 15.21 13.60 2.24
CA ALA A 351 14.20 13.79 3.28
C ALA A 351 14.65 14.86 4.30
N SER A 352 13.70 15.51 4.97
CA SER A 352 13.99 16.56 5.97
C SER A 352 15.00 16.11 7.03
N GLY A 353 16.01 16.95 7.28
CA GLY A 353 17.03 16.71 8.29
C GLY A 353 16.48 16.51 9.70
N PHE A 354 15.42 17.25 10.06
CA PHE A 354 14.71 17.06 11.34
C PHE A 354 14.04 15.69 11.43
N SER A 355 13.33 15.29 10.37
CA SER A 355 12.71 13.96 10.33
C SER A 355 13.77 12.86 10.43
N GLN A 356 14.90 13.03 9.72
CA GLN A 356 16.01 12.07 9.75
C GLN A 356 16.62 11.99 11.14
N ALA A 357 16.89 13.12 11.79
CA ALA A 357 17.44 13.14 13.14
C ALA A 357 16.57 12.37 14.13
N LEU A 358 15.27 12.68 14.20
CA LEU A 358 14.35 12.06 15.15
C LEU A 358 14.11 10.57 14.87
N ILE A 359 13.89 10.20 13.60
CA ILE A 359 13.68 8.79 13.23
C ILE A 359 14.95 7.98 13.46
N THR A 360 16.13 8.51 13.12
CA THR A 360 17.40 7.79 13.32
C THR A 360 17.67 7.63 14.81
N LYS A 361 17.44 8.67 15.62
CA LYS A 361 17.59 8.59 17.08
C LYS A 361 16.68 7.51 17.65
N LEU A 362 15.42 7.49 17.23
CA LEU A 362 14.43 6.50 17.65
C LEU A 362 14.81 5.07 17.24
N LEU A 363 15.11 4.85 15.96
CA LEU A 363 15.29 3.51 15.41
C LEU A 363 16.67 2.92 15.69
N VAL A 364 17.71 3.74 15.65
CA VAL A 364 19.10 3.28 15.74
C VAL A 364 19.61 3.29 17.18
N GLU A 365 19.43 4.40 17.90
CA GLU A 365 20.03 4.56 19.23
C GLU A 365 19.11 4.06 20.35
N GLU A 366 17.78 4.21 20.22
CA GLU A 366 16.84 3.93 21.31
C GLU A 366 16.17 2.56 21.20
N TRP A 367 15.57 2.25 20.04
CA TRP A 367 14.86 0.99 19.84
C TRP A 367 15.79 -0.13 19.34
N GLY A 368 16.73 0.22 18.47
CA GLY A 368 17.49 -0.75 17.68
C GLY A 368 16.60 -1.64 16.81
N MET A 369 17.22 -2.60 16.11
CA MET A 369 16.51 -3.54 15.24
C MET A 369 15.42 -4.33 15.98
N LYS A 370 15.76 -4.86 17.17
CA LYS A 370 14.84 -5.65 18.00
C LYS A 370 13.64 -4.84 18.49
N GLY A 371 13.85 -3.58 18.91
CA GLY A 371 12.77 -2.70 19.32
C GLY A 371 11.85 -2.37 18.14
N PHE A 372 12.41 -2.09 16.97
CA PHE A 372 11.58 -1.81 15.80
C PHE A 372 10.75 -3.04 15.37
N LEU A 373 11.33 -4.24 15.36
CA LEU A 373 10.56 -5.48 15.11
C LEU A 373 9.47 -5.68 16.17
N ARG A 374 9.74 -5.42 17.45
CA ARG A 374 8.72 -5.49 18.51
C ARG A 374 7.59 -4.48 18.30
N TRP A 375 7.90 -3.27 17.83
CA TRP A 375 6.92 -2.26 17.48
C TRP A 375 6.02 -2.72 16.31
N LEU A 376 6.63 -3.25 15.24
CA LEU A 376 5.91 -3.76 14.06
C LEU A 376 4.95 -4.92 14.42
N LYS A 377 5.36 -5.86 15.29
CA LYS A 377 4.46 -6.90 15.83
C LYS A 377 3.26 -6.30 16.56
N GLY A 378 3.49 -5.22 17.31
CA GLY A 378 2.45 -4.45 17.97
C GLY A 378 1.46 -3.85 16.97
N LEU A 379 1.96 -3.20 15.92
CA LEU A 379 1.11 -2.66 14.84
C LEU A 379 0.29 -3.76 14.15
N LYS A 380 0.92 -4.88 13.77
CA LYS A 380 0.23 -6.06 13.21
C LYS A 380 -0.94 -6.51 14.09
N ALA A 381 -0.74 -6.58 15.41
CA ALA A 381 -1.79 -6.96 16.35
C ALA A 381 -2.92 -5.92 16.42
N GLN A 382 -2.60 -4.61 16.43
CA GLN A 382 -3.61 -3.55 16.44
C GLN A 382 -4.46 -3.55 15.15
N TYR A 383 -3.82 -3.66 13.99
CA TYR A 383 -4.54 -3.70 12.71
C TYR A 383 -5.33 -5.00 12.51
N ARG A 384 -4.91 -6.12 13.10
CA ARG A 384 -5.75 -7.33 13.20
C ARG A 384 -7.05 -7.05 13.94
N ILE A 385 -6.98 -6.47 15.14
CA ILE A 385 -8.17 -6.17 15.95
C ILE A 385 -9.12 -5.24 15.19
N ARG A 386 -8.58 -4.22 14.52
CA ARG A 386 -9.37 -3.24 13.76
C ARG A 386 -10.02 -3.87 12.53
N ARG A 387 -9.28 -4.69 11.79
CA ARG A 387 -9.83 -5.51 10.70
C ARG A 387 -10.97 -6.38 11.19
N ASP A 388 -10.72 -7.18 12.21
CA ASP A 388 -11.69 -8.15 12.72
C ASP A 388 -12.96 -7.43 13.19
N THR A 389 -12.81 -6.28 13.86
CA THR A 389 -13.93 -5.43 14.27
C THR A 389 -14.77 -4.97 13.06
N LEU A 390 -14.15 -4.46 12.00
CA LEU A 390 -14.89 -4.00 10.81
C LEU A 390 -15.60 -5.18 10.12
N VAL A 391 -14.88 -6.29 9.90
CA VAL A 391 -15.43 -7.49 9.25
C VAL A 391 -16.58 -8.07 10.05
N ASP A 392 -16.42 -8.22 11.37
CA ASP A 392 -17.49 -8.70 12.26
C ASP A 392 -18.71 -7.78 12.18
N SER A 393 -18.49 -6.46 12.22
CA SER A 393 -19.57 -5.46 12.19
C SER A 393 -20.35 -5.48 10.87
N LEU A 394 -19.68 -5.74 9.74
CA LEU A 394 -20.31 -5.92 8.43
C LEU A 394 -21.12 -7.22 8.38
N LEU A 395 -20.56 -8.34 8.84
CA LEU A 395 -21.22 -9.65 8.80
C LEU A 395 -22.46 -9.74 9.70
N VAL A 396 -22.54 -8.90 10.74
CA VAL A 396 -23.74 -8.80 11.58
C VAL A 396 -24.93 -8.16 10.84
N GLN A 397 -24.71 -7.40 9.75
CA GLN A 397 -25.79 -6.69 9.05
C GLN A 397 -26.72 -7.58 8.20
N GLY A 398 -26.79 -8.90 8.44
CA GLY A 398 -27.75 -9.84 7.84
C GLY A 398 -27.59 -10.14 6.34
N HIS A 399 -27.01 -9.20 5.59
CA HIS A 399 -26.99 -9.18 4.13
C HIS A 399 -25.58 -9.19 3.52
N ALA A 400 -24.53 -9.18 4.35
CA ALA A 400 -23.14 -9.26 3.91
C ALA A 400 -22.60 -10.69 4.00
N SER A 401 -21.97 -11.16 2.92
CA SER A 401 -21.32 -12.48 2.85
C SER A 401 -19.81 -12.37 2.61
N LEU A 402 -19.08 -13.43 2.97
CA LEU A 402 -17.65 -13.55 2.66
C LEU A 402 -17.44 -14.27 1.33
N ASP A 403 -16.70 -13.64 0.43
CA ASP A 403 -16.22 -14.24 -0.80
C ASP A 403 -14.96 -15.08 -0.55
N THR A 404 -14.80 -16.17 -1.31
CA THR A 404 -13.58 -17.02 -1.23
C THR A 404 -12.50 -16.52 -2.20
N ARG A 405 -11.21 -16.68 -1.83
CA ARG A 405 -10.09 -16.20 -2.66
C ARG A 405 -9.77 -17.06 -3.90
N SER A 406 -10.51 -18.15 -4.15
CA SER A 406 -10.25 -19.04 -5.29
C SER A 406 -11.28 -18.87 -6.40
N VAL A 407 -10.81 -18.63 -7.63
CA VAL A 407 -11.62 -18.81 -8.85
C VAL A 407 -11.07 -20.02 -9.61
N THR A 408 -11.92 -21.01 -9.85
CA THR A 408 -11.70 -22.02 -10.89
C THR A 408 -12.45 -21.56 -12.15
N GLY A 409 -11.75 -21.25 -13.24
CA GLY A 409 -12.36 -20.92 -14.54
C GLY A 409 -11.33 -20.44 -15.57
N ARG A 410 -11.53 -20.78 -16.85
CA ARG A 410 -10.75 -20.24 -17.98
C ARG A 410 -11.31 -18.87 -18.39
N SER A 411 -10.43 -18.11 -19.05
CA SER A 411 -10.57 -16.73 -19.52
C SER A 411 -11.83 -16.45 -20.35
N ASP A 412 -12.84 -15.78 -19.75
CA ASP A 412 -13.80 -14.88 -20.42
C ASP A 412 -15.02 -14.47 -19.56
N GLN A 413 -15.25 -15.05 -18.38
CA GLN A 413 -16.28 -14.56 -17.43
C GLN A 413 -15.82 -14.72 -15.98
N PHE A 414 -15.59 -13.61 -15.28
CA PHE A 414 -15.21 -13.62 -13.85
C PHE A 414 -16.43 -13.92 -12.98
N HIS A 415 -16.83 -15.19 -12.91
CA HIS A 415 -17.79 -15.66 -11.90
C HIS A 415 -17.04 -16.16 -10.67
N TRP A 416 -17.32 -15.51 -9.53
CA TRP A 416 -16.85 -15.95 -8.22
C TRP A 416 -17.67 -17.16 -7.78
N VAL A 417 -17.04 -18.33 -7.69
CA VAL A 417 -17.73 -19.55 -7.25
C VAL A 417 -17.68 -19.63 -5.72
N VAL A 418 -18.86 -19.56 -5.09
CA VAL A 418 -19.02 -19.87 -3.67
C VAL A 418 -18.80 -21.37 -3.46
N LYS A 419 -17.62 -21.78 -2.97
CA LYS A 419 -17.44 -23.13 -2.42
C LYS A 419 -17.82 -23.14 -0.94
N HIS A 420 -19.04 -23.57 -0.65
CA HIS A 420 -19.41 -23.97 0.70
C HIS A 420 -18.66 -25.26 1.07
N GLN A 421 -17.77 -25.20 2.07
CA GLN A 421 -17.30 -26.43 2.71
C GLN A 421 -18.48 -27.07 3.43
N ARG A 422 -18.90 -28.23 2.92
CA ARG A 422 -19.93 -29.08 3.48
C ARG A 422 -19.40 -29.71 4.77
N GLY A 423 -19.68 -29.09 5.91
CA GLY A 423 -19.59 -29.76 7.20
C GLY A 423 -20.79 -30.70 7.35
N GLU A 424 -20.59 -32.00 7.17
CA GLU A 424 -21.55 -32.99 7.63
C GLU A 424 -21.64 -32.91 9.17
N LYS A 425 -22.83 -32.51 9.65
CA LYS A 425 -23.39 -32.56 11.02
C LYS A 425 -23.75 -31.17 11.57
N GLY A 426 -24.99 -31.10 12.10
CA GLY A 426 -25.77 -29.90 12.41
C GLY A 426 -25.18 -28.98 13.50
N PHE A 427 -25.80 -27.86 13.86
CA PHE A 427 -27.18 -27.77 14.32
C PHE A 427 -27.74 -26.33 14.27
N VAL A 428 -29.06 -26.30 14.19
CA VAL A 428 -29.98 -25.22 14.54
C VAL A 428 -29.87 -24.92 16.05
N ALA A 429 -29.77 -23.65 16.43
CA ALA A 429 -30.12 -23.20 17.77
C ALA A 429 -31.50 -22.52 17.69
N SER A 430 -32.51 -23.17 18.27
CA SER A 430 -33.85 -22.63 18.40
C SER A 430 -33.93 -21.65 19.56
N SER A 431 -34.35 -20.43 19.28
CA SER A 431 -35.28 -19.70 20.15
C SER A 431 -36.28 -19.01 19.22
N ASP A 432 -37.55 -19.35 19.41
CA ASP A 432 -38.68 -18.83 18.65
C ASP A 432 -38.72 -17.29 18.69
N ASP A 433 -39.21 -16.71 17.59
CA ASP A 433 -39.28 -15.28 17.24
C ASP A 433 -38.01 -14.63 16.66
N GLU A 434 -37.62 -15.02 15.45
CA GLU A 434 -37.50 -14.05 14.35
C GLU A 434 -37.48 -14.73 12.97
N LYS A 435 -38.27 -14.17 12.07
CA LYS A 435 -38.71 -14.77 10.81
C LYS A 435 -37.58 -14.83 9.77
N VAL A 436 -37.31 -16.06 9.33
CA VAL A 436 -36.96 -16.43 7.94
C VAL A 436 -35.53 -16.04 7.48
N LEU A 437 -34.56 -16.88 7.86
CA LEU A 437 -33.39 -17.20 7.02
C LEU A 437 -33.87 -17.94 5.77
N ARG A 438 -34.33 -17.19 4.75
CA ARG A 438 -34.56 -17.76 3.42
C ARG A 438 -33.22 -17.88 2.71
N ARG A 439 -32.76 -19.13 2.65
CA ARG A 439 -31.99 -19.68 1.52
C ARG A 439 -32.61 -19.20 0.21
N GLY A 440 -31.84 -18.49 -0.60
CA GLY A 440 -32.15 -18.19 -1.99
C GLY A 440 -30.96 -18.57 -2.86
N SER A 441 -31.25 -18.95 -4.09
CA SER A 441 -30.38 -18.75 -5.27
C SER A 441 -29.69 -17.37 -5.24
N ASP A 442 -28.63 -17.18 -6.03
CA ASP A 442 -27.80 -15.96 -6.19
C ASP A 442 -28.50 -14.58 -6.23
N GLU A 443 -29.83 -14.51 -6.23
CA GLU A 443 -30.67 -13.32 -6.43
C GLU A 443 -30.92 -12.48 -5.16
N SER A 444 -30.52 -12.91 -3.94
CA SER A 444 -30.79 -12.16 -2.70
C SER A 444 -29.56 -11.56 -2.00
N THR A 445 -28.35 -11.77 -2.52
CA THR A 445 -27.14 -11.17 -1.95
C THR A 445 -27.05 -9.72 -2.41
N ILE A 446 -26.94 -8.77 -1.48
CA ILE A 446 -26.77 -7.34 -1.78
C ILE A 446 -25.36 -6.85 -1.43
N LEU A 447 -24.68 -7.49 -0.47
CA LEU A 447 -23.32 -7.16 -0.05
C LEU A 447 -22.43 -8.41 -0.03
N SER A 448 -21.22 -8.31 -0.59
CA SER A 448 -20.19 -9.33 -0.41
C SER A 448 -18.79 -8.72 -0.35
N PHE A 449 -17.83 -9.41 0.27
CA PHE A 449 -16.43 -8.99 0.24
C PHE A 449 -15.47 -10.13 0.56
N VAL A 450 -14.23 -10.01 0.09
CA VAL A 450 -13.12 -10.86 0.55
C VAL A 450 -12.57 -10.28 1.85
N ALA A 451 -12.56 -11.06 2.92
CA ALA A 451 -11.93 -10.62 4.17
C ALA A 451 -10.42 -10.38 3.93
N PRO A 452 -9.89 -9.19 4.24
CA PRO A 452 -8.50 -8.87 3.94
C PRO A 452 -7.54 -9.63 4.87
N GLN A 453 -6.38 -10.02 4.35
CA GLN A 453 -5.32 -10.64 5.15
C GLN A 453 -4.57 -9.66 6.07
N GLY A 454 -4.87 -8.37 5.98
CA GLY A 454 -4.20 -7.32 6.73
C GLY A 454 -4.45 -5.93 6.15
N GLY A 455 -3.52 -5.01 6.41
CA GLY A 455 -3.55 -3.66 5.85
C GLY A 455 -4.60 -2.79 6.52
N MET A 456 -5.36 -2.05 5.71
CA MET A 456 -6.24 -0.98 6.17
C MET A 456 -7.59 -0.93 5.45
N PHE A 457 -7.85 -1.83 4.48
CA PHE A 457 -8.98 -1.70 3.57
C PHE A 457 -9.79 -3.00 3.46
N VAL A 458 -11.12 -2.84 3.40
CA VAL A 458 -12.08 -3.84 2.95
C VAL A 458 -12.67 -3.35 1.62
N TRP A 459 -12.72 -4.24 0.64
CA TRP A 459 -13.32 -3.98 -0.67
C TRP A 459 -14.71 -4.57 -0.71
N LEU A 460 -15.71 -3.73 -0.46
CA LEU A 460 -17.11 -4.10 -0.35
C LEU A 460 -17.76 -4.05 -1.73
N ARG A 461 -18.27 -5.19 -2.20
CA ARG A 461 -19.07 -5.30 -3.41
C ARG A 461 -20.54 -5.06 -3.09
N ILE A 462 -21.19 -4.29 -3.94
CA ILE A 462 -22.63 -4.04 -3.97
C ILE A 462 -23.18 -4.73 -5.21
N HIS A 463 -24.05 -5.72 -5.03
CA HIS A 463 -24.63 -6.51 -6.13
C HIS A 463 -25.74 -5.74 -6.84
N LEU A 464 -25.38 -4.67 -7.55
CA LEU A 464 -26.31 -3.77 -8.21
C LEU A 464 -27.08 -4.45 -9.35
N SER A 465 -26.59 -5.57 -9.88
CA SER A 465 -27.36 -6.41 -10.80
C SER A 465 -28.69 -6.89 -10.21
N ASN A 466 -28.77 -6.99 -8.87
CA ASN A 466 -29.97 -7.42 -8.13
C ASN A 466 -30.88 -6.23 -7.76
N HIS A 467 -30.51 -5.00 -8.11
CA HIS A 467 -31.30 -3.81 -7.79
C HIS A 467 -32.55 -3.72 -8.70
N PRO A 468 -33.74 -3.34 -8.19
CA PRO A 468 -34.97 -3.30 -9.00
C PRO A 468 -34.92 -2.34 -10.20
N LEU A 469 -34.09 -1.30 -10.12
CA LEU A 469 -33.86 -0.35 -11.22
C LEU A 469 -32.73 -0.79 -12.17
N HIS A 470 -32.11 -1.96 -11.98
CA HIS A 470 -31.19 -2.52 -12.95
C HIS A 470 -31.97 -3.40 -13.95
N PRO A 471 -31.78 -3.27 -15.28
CA PRO A 471 -30.79 -2.43 -15.97
C PRO A 471 -31.33 -1.06 -16.44
N SER A 472 -32.51 -0.61 -15.98
CA SER A 472 -33.09 0.66 -16.46
C SER A 472 -32.28 1.90 -16.06
N GLN A 473 -31.54 1.82 -14.96
CA GLN A 473 -30.49 2.76 -14.57
C GLN A 473 -29.10 2.10 -14.67
N SER A 474 -28.10 2.91 -15.02
CA SER A 474 -26.72 2.42 -15.10
C SER A 474 -26.16 2.08 -13.71
N THR A 475 -25.28 1.07 -13.62
CA THR A 475 -24.52 0.74 -12.41
C THR A 475 -23.81 1.97 -11.83
N SER A 476 -23.27 2.83 -12.69
CA SER A 476 -22.60 4.08 -12.31
C SER A 476 -23.54 5.09 -11.64
N SER A 477 -24.77 5.23 -12.15
CA SER A 477 -25.80 6.08 -11.53
C SER A 477 -26.24 5.51 -10.19
N LEU A 478 -26.49 4.21 -10.12
CA LEU A 478 -26.95 3.53 -8.90
C LEU A 478 -25.91 3.58 -7.78
N ILE A 479 -24.63 3.27 -8.07
CA ILE A 479 -23.58 3.31 -7.04
C ILE A 479 -23.34 4.72 -6.52
N PHE A 480 -23.55 5.74 -7.36
CA PHE A 480 -23.42 7.14 -6.97
C PHE A 480 -24.56 7.60 -6.08
N ASN A 481 -25.82 7.28 -6.44
CA ASN A 481 -26.97 7.58 -5.58
C ASN A 481 -26.79 6.91 -4.21
N LEU A 482 -26.42 5.63 -4.17
CA LEU A 482 -26.12 4.94 -2.92
C LEU A 482 -24.99 5.63 -2.12
N TRP A 483 -23.94 6.12 -2.80
CA TRP A 483 -22.87 6.87 -2.14
C TRP A 483 -23.36 8.19 -1.53
N GLU A 484 -24.20 8.95 -2.24
CA GLU A 484 -24.83 10.17 -1.72
C GLU A 484 -25.67 9.87 -0.48
N GLN A 485 -26.53 8.84 -0.54
CA GLN A 485 -27.35 8.44 0.62
C GLN A 485 -26.48 8.05 1.83
N LEU A 486 -25.37 7.34 1.63
CA LEU A 486 -24.43 7.03 2.71
C LEU A 486 -23.80 8.31 3.29
N ALA A 487 -23.40 9.25 2.43
CA ALA A 487 -22.81 10.52 2.84
C ALA A 487 -23.80 11.39 3.63
N GLU A 488 -25.05 11.49 3.18
CA GLU A 488 -26.15 12.18 3.89
C GLU A 488 -26.45 11.54 5.26
N ASN A 489 -26.21 10.24 5.38
CA ASN A 489 -26.28 9.51 6.65
C ASN A 489 -24.96 9.53 7.44
N ASN A 490 -24.04 10.44 7.13
CA ASN A 490 -22.75 10.66 7.80
C ASN A 490 -21.79 9.45 7.74
N VAL A 491 -21.84 8.66 6.66
CA VAL A 491 -20.88 7.60 6.37
C VAL A 491 -20.18 7.89 5.05
N LEU A 492 -18.91 8.29 5.14
CA LEU A 492 -18.08 8.53 3.97
C LEU A 492 -17.26 7.28 3.64
N VAL A 493 -17.53 6.69 2.47
CA VAL A 493 -16.75 5.61 1.85
C VAL A 493 -16.20 6.07 0.51
N ALA A 494 -15.20 5.36 -0.03
CA ALA A 494 -14.63 5.70 -1.33
C ALA A 494 -15.23 4.81 -2.43
N PRO A 495 -15.96 5.37 -3.42
CA PRO A 495 -16.42 4.66 -4.62
C PRO A 495 -15.28 3.95 -5.34
N GLY A 496 -15.55 2.72 -5.79
CA GLY A 496 -14.55 1.86 -6.42
C GLY A 496 -14.02 2.42 -7.75
N THR A 497 -14.87 3.15 -8.47
CA THR A 497 -14.53 3.90 -9.69
C THR A 497 -13.38 4.90 -9.52
N MET A 498 -13.12 5.41 -8.31
CA MET A 498 -11.96 6.25 -8.03
C MET A 498 -10.63 5.51 -8.22
N PHE A 499 -10.65 4.18 -8.15
CA PHE A 499 -9.49 3.29 -8.21
C PHE A 499 -9.36 2.57 -9.54
N ASP A 500 -10.37 2.68 -10.41
CA ASP A 500 -10.41 2.01 -11.70
C ASP A 500 -9.43 2.66 -12.67
N THR A 501 -8.49 1.85 -13.15
CA THR A 501 -7.45 2.27 -14.08
C THR A 501 -8.01 2.57 -15.47
N ASP A 502 -9.02 1.84 -15.94
CA ASP A 502 -9.61 2.02 -17.28
C ASP A 502 -10.35 3.37 -17.41
N LEU A 503 -10.88 3.88 -16.30
CA LEU A 503 -11.59 5.15 -16.23
C LEU A 503 -10.66 6.35 -16.13
N PHE A 504 -9.40 6.13 -15.78
CA PHE A 504 -8.49 7.22 -15.44
C PHE A 504 -8.09 8.05 -16.66
N GLY A 505 -8.38 9.36 -16.61
CA GLY A 505 -7.95 10.31 -17.64
C GLY A 505 -8.78 10.31 -18.93
N GLN A 506 -9.91 9.63 -18.96
CA GLN A 506 -10.91 9.71 -20.03
C GLN A 506 -11.54 11.13 -20.07
N PRO A 507 -11.72 11.76 -21.25
CA PRO A 507 -12.42 13.04 -21.36
C PRO A 507 -13.86 12.97 -20.84
N LEU A 508 -14.36 14.08 -20.27
CA LEU A 508 -15.74 14.24 -19.78
C LEU A 508 -16.84 14.20 -20.88
N SER A 509 -16.55 13.83 -22.12
CA SER A 509 -17.48 14.05 -23.24
C SER A 509 -18.63 13.02 -23.33
N GLN A 510 -19.84 13.53 -23.12
CA GLN A 510 -21.19 13.13 -23.59
C GLN A 510 -21.48 11.63 -23.66
N SER A 511 -22.28 11.15 -22.71
CA SER A 511 -22.91 9.83 -22.81
C SER A 511 -23.68 9.71 -24.12
N THR A 512 -23.55 8.56 -24.78
CA THR A 512 -24.49 8.10 -25.81
C THR A 512 -25.70 7.40 -25.19
N ASP A 513 -25.98 7.61 -23.90
CA ASP A 513 -27.22 7.15 -23.30
C ASP A 513 -28.34 8.13 -23.67
N PRO A 514 -29.49 7.65 -24.18
CA PRO A 514 -30.65 8.48 -24.38
C PRO A 514 -31.21 8.86 -23.01
N VAL A 515 -30.67 9.92 -22.40
CA VAL A 515 -31.28 10.56 -21.25
C VAL A 515 -32.59 11.16 -21.73
N SER A 516 -33.70 10.53 -21.35
CA SER A 516 -35.00 11.21 -21.38
C SER A 516 -34.85 12.47 -20.54
N ALA A 517 -35.00 13.62 -21.18
CA ALA A 517 -34.97 14.93 -20.53
C ALA A 517 -36.06 14.98 -19.43
N SER A 518 -35.67 14.74 -18.19
CA SER A 518 -36.52 15.05 -17.03
C SER A 518 -35.67 15.49 -15.83
N SER A 519 -35.85 16.76 -15.47
CA SER A 519 -35.43 17.46 -14.27
C SER A 519 -33.94 17.88 -14.17
N GLY A 520 -33.71 19.19 -14.21
CA GLY A 520 -32.41 19.85 -14.09
C GLY A 520 -31.77 19.81 -12.70
N ARG A 521 -31.81 18.66 -12.01
CA ARG A 521 -31.02 18.38 -10.79
C ARG A 521 -29.76 17.55 -11.07
N GLY A 522 -29.77 16.71 -12.10
CA GLY A 522 -28.65 15.80 -12.41
C GLY A 522 -27.37 16.47 -12.93
N GLU A 523 -27.48 17.55 -13.71
CA GLU A 523 -26.31 18.25 -14.29
C GLU A 523 -25.52 19.06 -13.25
N ASP A 524 -26.19 19.64 -12.26
CA ASP A 524 -25.53 20.37 -11.16
C ASP A 524 -24.86 19.40 -10.16
N GLN A 525 -25.41 18.19 -9.97
CA GLN A 525 -24.80 17.13 -9.17
C GLN A 525 -23.52 16.57 -9.84
N GLU A 526 -23.54 16.32 -11.15
CA GLU A 526 -22.36 15.84 -11.90
C GLU A 526 -21.18 16.86 -11.85
N ARG A 527 -21.48 18.16 -11.88
CA ARG A 527 -20.46 19.22 -11.74
C ARG A 527 -19.86 19.30 -10.33
N MET A 528 -20.68 19.25 -9.29
CA MET A 528 -20.20 19.32 -7.90
C MET A 528 -19.30 18.12 -7.55
N VAL A 529 -19.59 16.96 -8.15
CA VAL A 529 -18.81 15.72 -8.06
C VAL A 529 -17.49 15.82 -8.82
N THR A 530 -17.50 16.44 -10.00
CA THR A 530 -16.26 16.70 -10.77
C THR A 530 -15.31 17.62 -10.00
N ASP A 531 -15.85 18.57 -9.22
CA ASP A 531 -15.08 19.47 -8.37
C ASP A 531 -14.56 18.79 -7.07
N LEU A 532 -15.32 17.85 -6.48
CA LEU A 532 -14.91 17.07 -5.31
C LEU A 532 -13.89 15.95 -5.63
N LEU A 533 -13.97 15.34 -6.82
CA LEU A 533 -13.13 14.23 -7.27
C LEU A 533 -11.85 14.66 -8.00
N GLY A 534 -11.69 15.97 -8.24
CA GLY A 534 -10.67 16.51 -9.13
C GLY A 534 -11.08 16.31 -10.59
N GLN A 535 -10.84 17.33 -11.41
CA GLN A 535 -11.26 17.36 -12.82
C GLN A 535 -10.90 16.06 -13.57
N GLY A 536 -11.91 15.31 -14.02
CA GLY A 536 -11.73 14.28 -15.06
C GLY A 536 -12.00 12.82 -14.71
N ILE A 537 -12.90 12.49 -13.77
CA ILE A 537 -13.32 11.09 -13.54
C ILE A 537 -14.83 10.96 -13.77
N LYS A 538 -15.24 10.27 -14.84
CA LYS A 538 -16.61 9.79 -15.04
C LYS A 538 -16.72 8.38 -14.44
N LEU A 539 -17.81 8.11 -13.74
CA LEU A 539 -18.21 6.77 -13.34
C LEU A 539 -18.62 6.03 -14.64
N MET A 540 -17.86 5.06 -15.13
CA MET A 540 -18.37 4.13 -16.15
C MET A 540 -18.61 2.75 -15.54
N GLN A 541 -19.42 1.98 -16.26
CA GLN A 541 -19.92 0.67 -15.87
C GLN A 541 -18.76 -0.28 -15.55
N ASP A 542 -18.82 -0.90 -14.38
CA ASP A 542 -18.21 -2.20 -14.20
C ASP A 542 -18.88 -3.17 -15.19
N ARG A 543 -18.07 -3.93 -15.92
CA ARG A 543 -18.54 -4.96 -16.87
C ARG A 543 -19.37 -6.05 -16.18
N SER A 544 -19.29 -6.18 -14.86
CA SER A 544 -20.05 -7.16 -14.08
C SER A 544 -21.47 -6.72 -13.68
N GLY A 545 -21.80 -5.43 -13.84
CA GLY A 545 -23.08 -4.87 -13.37
C GLY A 545 -23.08 -4.45 -11.89
N ASP A 546 -21.97 -4.61 -11.17
CA ASP A 546 -21.86 -4.34 -9.74
C ASP A 546 -21.09 -3.07 -9.36
N GLY A 547 -21.35 -2.58 -8.15
CA GLY A 547 -20.67 -1.44 -7.57
C GLY A 547 -19.68 -1.84 -6.49
N TYR A 548 -18.71 -0.98 -6.18
CA TYR A 548 -17.73 -1.25 -5.13
C TYR A 548 -17.51 -0.02 -4.24
N PHE A 549 -17.21 -0.27 -2.97
CA PHE A 549 -16.69 0.72 -2.03
C PHE A 549 -15.42 0.22 -1.34
N ARG A 550 -14.43 1.09 -1.19
CA ARG A 550 -13.31 0.87 -0.28
C ARG A 550 -13.66 1.42 1.11
N LEU A 551 -13.76 0.54 2.09
CA LEU A 551 -13.94 0.88 3.50
C LEU A 551 -12.58 0.84 4.19
N ALA A 552 -12.22 1.90 4.91
CA ALA A 552 -10.97 1.96 5.66
C ALA A 552 -11.20 1.68 7.15
N PHE A 553 -10.40 0.79 7.73
CA PHE A 553 -10.37 0.52 9.18
C PHE A 553 -9.14 1.12 9.85
N SER A 554 -8.54 2.19 9.30
CA SER A 554 -7.31 2.80 9.85
C SER A 554 -7.56 3.86 10.93
N SER A 555 -8.57 4.71 10.76
CA SER A 555 -8.70 5.93 11.58
C SER A 555 -9.85 5.86 12.60
N ALA A 556 -11.00 5.31 12.22
CA ALA A 556 -12.19 5.25 13.06
C ALA A 556 -11.97 4.43 14.35
N SER A 557 -12.50 4.86 15.48
CA SER A 557 -12.60 4.04 16.68
C SER A 557 -13.45 2.78 16.44
N LYS A 558 -13.39 1.82 17.36
CA LYS A 558 -14.24 0.61 17.30
C LYS A 558 -15.72 0.98 17.22
N GLN A 559 -16.16 1.91 18.07
CA GLN A 559 -17.55 2.36 18.14
C GLN A 559 -17.99 3.08 16.85
N GLU A 560 -17.12 3.90 16.26
CA GLU A 560 -17.39 4.53 14.97
C GLU A 560 -17.50 3.51 13.84
N MET A 561 -16.66 2.47 13.81
CA MET A 561 -16.76 1.39 12.81
C MET A 561 -18.06 0.60 12.96
N GLU A 562 -18.45 0.24 14.19
CA GLU A 562 -19.70 -0.46 14.48
C GLU A 562 -20.91 0.37 14.03
N LYS A 563 -20.94 1.66 14.39
CA LYS A 563 -22.00 2.60 13.99
C LYS A 563 -22.05 2.79 12.47
N ALA A 564 -20.91 2.94 11.82
CA ALA A 564 -20.85 3.09 10.36
C ALA A 564 -21.39 1.83 9.65
N CYS A 565 -21.05 0.63 10.12
CA CYS A 565 -21.58 -0.61 9.54
C CYS A 565 -23.09 -0.75 9.72
N GLN A 566 -23.64 -0.34 10.86
CA GLN A 566 -25.10 -0.32 11.09
C GLN A 566 -25.81 0.61 10.10
N ILE A 567 -25.25 1.80 9.87
CA ILE A 567 -25.79 2.76 8.89
C ILE A 567 -25.69 2.19 7.47
N ILE A 568 -24.54 1.62 7.11
CA ILE A 568 -24.34 0.98 5.79
C ILE A 568 -25.38 -0.12 5.57
N GLY A 569 -25.56 -1.03 6.53
CA GLY A 569 -26.56 -2.08 6.44
C GLY A 569 -27.97 -1.54 6.21
N LYS A 570 -28.39 -0.57 7.02
CA LYS A 570 -29.71 0.06 6.91
C LYS A 570 -29.92 0.79 5.57
N VAL A 571 -28.96 1.60 5.15
CA VAL A 571 -29.06 2.40 3.91
C VAL A 571 -29.05 1.50 2.69
N VAL A 572 -28.17 0.51 2.62
CA VAL A 572 -28.10 -0.41 1.47
C VAL A 572 -29.38 -1.25 1.38
N VAL A 573 -29.92 -1.75 2.50
CA VAL A 573 -31.21 -2.48 2.47
C VAL A 573 -32.33 -1.57 1.99
N GLY A 574 -32.45 -0.35 2.54
CA GLY A 574 -33.44 0.62 2.11
C GLY A 574 -33.33 0.99 0.62
N PHE A 575 -32.10 1.10 0.12
CA PHE A 575 -31.81 1.38 -1.29
C PHE A 575 -32.37 0.29 -2.22
N PHE A 576 -32.23 -0.99 -1.86
CA PHE A 576 -32.77 -2.09 -2.66
C PHE A 576 -34.28 -2.32 -2.47
N GLU A 577 -34.86 -1.97 -1.31
CA GLU A 577 -36.28 -2.18 -0.99
C GLU A 577 -37.20 -1.03 -1.45
N ALA A 578 -36.71 0.21 -1.48
CA ALA A 578 -37.49 1.40 -1.79
C ALA A 578 -36.84 2.26 -2.89
N PRO A 579 -36.83 1.80 -4.15
CA PRO A 579 -36.09 2.42 -5.25
C PRO A 579 -36.62 3.80 -5.71
N GLU A 580 -37.69 4.35 -5.13
CA GLU A 580 -38.35 5.59 -5.59
C GLU A 580 -37.95 6.86 -4.80
N VAL A 581 -36.87 6.86 -4.01
CA VAL A 581 -36.44 8.04 -3.22
C VAL A 581 -35.21 8.72 -3.80
#